data_AF-A0A194AL07-F1
#
_entry.id   AF-A0A194AL07-F1
#
_cell.length_a   1.000
_cell.length_b   1.000
_cell.length_c   1.000
_cell.angle_alpha   90.00
_cell.angle_beta   90.00
_cell.angle_gamma   90.00
#
_symmetry.space_group_name_H-M   'P 1'
#
loop_
_entity.id
_entity.type
_entity.pdbx_description
1 polymer ?
#
loop_
_entity_poly.entity_id
_entity_poly.type
_entity_poly.pdbx_seq_one_letter_code
_entity_poly.pdbx_strand_id
1 'polypeptide(L)'
;MSARKSMETFAHDCAGCNLCVKNCLFLQQYGNPGDIVRQVLEGSLDKEIAFQCSLCGLCAATCPKGLNPAGIFLHMRQMVFEENQKVFAEHKQIMAYEQRGLSKRFSLYTIPKNCTQVFWPGCALAGTRAKRTLQVYAWLKTRVPNLGIVLDCCAKPSHDLGRKAFFQSNFSSQEQFLEQHGVQGVITACPNCYRIFATYAQKLAVRSAYDLMAETWPDDRVLTGQVTIHDPCGTRCNQDIHASVRQLVRKTGLEIHEMPHSGEKTICCGQGGTVYPVAPPLALNWQSRRKAEAGNRKVITYCAGCCEFLGKSMNTSHVLDLLFEPQQTMNNRVKSTVSPFTYLARLWLKSRLTSSNRKDVLEKELPVNTCTRSGISPARLLVLLFIVAGIVGARIAGVDGLATQENIHRLVGEFGILAPAAFILLVTLAPAFFLPGAPFIIAGGVIFGPVWGVVYGITGATTGACLAFLVARYVASDWVEKKMTNPCFLKLKQQTEQHGWKIVAFTRLVPLFPFNLLSYALGLTRIKFSTYFFTSFICMLPGCVAYILLSSSLFDLLQGKWSTQCLAGIGLLVLLAFLPMVVKKYVPQGLKNKEL
;
A
#
# COMPACT_ATOMS: atom_id res chain seq x y z
N MET A 1 -21.98 -5.06 24.69
CA MET A 1 -22.96 -5.82 23.88
C MET A 1 -22.20 -6.59 22.80
N SER A 2 -22.47 -7.89 22.59
CA SER A 2 -21.81 -8.65 21.53
C SER A 2 -22.21 -8.14 20.14
N ALA A 3 -21.33 -8.27 19.13
CA ALA A 3 -21.61 -7.82 17.76
C ALA A 3 -22.90 -8.47 17.21
N ARG A 4 -23.11 -9.75 17.50
CA ARG A 4 -24.31 -10.50 17.13
C ARG A 4 -25.59 -9.90 17.72
N LYS A 5 -25.59 -9.57 19.03
CA LYS A 5 -26.76 -8.96 19.69
C LYS A 5 -27.11 -7.59 19.08
N SER A 6 -26.09 -6.79 18.71
CA SER A 6 -26.28 -5.52 18.00
C SER A 6 -27.00 -5.70 16.65
N MET A 7 -26.61 -6.73 15.91
CA MET A 7 -27.23 -7.08 14.64
C MET A 7 -28.68 -7.58 14.81
N GLU A 8 -28.92 -8.45 15.78
CA GLU A 8 -30.27 -8.95 16.11
C GLU A 8 -31.21 -7.79 16.47
N THR A 9 -30.79 -6.87 17.35
CA THR A 9 -31.57 -5.67 17.70
C THR A 9 -31.83 -4.80 16.47
N PHE A 10 -30.81 -4.55 15.65
CA PHE A 10 -31.00 -3.74 14.44
C PHE A 10 -32.01 -4.38 13.45
N ALA A 11 -31.94 -5.69 13.24
CA ALA A 11 -32.84 -6.40 12.33
C ALA A 11 -34.29 -6.39 12.84
N HIS A 12 -34.48 -6.45 14.16
CA HIS A 12 -35.79 -6.31 14.80
C HIS A 12 -36.34 -4.88 14.62
N ASP A 13 -35.53 -3.86 14.87
CA ASP A 13 -35.98 -2.46 14.88
C ASP A 13 -36.16 -1.88 13.46
N CYS A 14 -35.57 -2.52 12.45
CA CYS A 14 -35.66 -2.09 11.06
C CYS A 14 -37.08 -2.29 10.50
N ALA A 15 -37.74 -1.17 10.17
CA ALA A 15 -39.11 -1.17 9.65
C ALA A 15 -39.28 -1.65 8.19
N GLY A 16 -38.22 -2.08 7.49
CA GLY A 16 -38.35 -2.55 6.10
C GLY A 16 -38.74 -1.51 5.05
N CYS A 17 -38.80 -0.21 5.40
CA CYS A 17 -39.39 0.84 4.55
C CYS A 17 -38.63 1.23 3.26
N ASN A 18 -37.42 0.72 3.03
CA ASN A 18 -36.59 0.97 1.84
C ASN A 18 -36.23 2.44 1.52
N LEU A 19 -36.50 3.41 2.41
CA LEU A 19 -36.10 4.81 2.19
C LEU A 19 -34.58 4.97 2.01
N CYS A 20 -33.79 4.25 2.81
CA CYS A 20 -32.34 4.25 2.69
C CYS A 20 -31.82 3.54 1.43
N VAL A 21 -32.63 2.66 0.82
CA VAL A 21 -32.30 1.93 -0.41
C VAL A 21 -32.36 2.88 -1.61
N LYS A 22 -33.39 3.75 -1.68
CA LYS A 22 -33.65 4.65 -2.82
C LYS A 22 -32.42 5.39 -3.36
N ASN A 23 -31.55 5.88 -2.48
CA ASN A 23 -30.39 6.71 -2.84
C ASN A 23 -29.04 6.06 -2.53
N CYS A 24 -29.00 4.77 -2.20
CA CYS A 24 -27.76 4.07 -1.85
C CYS A 24 -27.46 2.97 -2.87
N LEU A 25 -26.45 3.15 -3.74
CA LEU A 25 -26.11 2.16 -4.78
C LEU A 25 -25.79 0.77 -4.19
N PHE A 26 -25.15 0.72 -3.02
CA PHE A 26 -24.89 -0.55 -2.33
C PHE A 26 -26.20 -1.24 -1.91
N LEU A 27 -27.12 -0.50 -1.29
CA LEU A 27 -28.40 -1.09 -0.86
C LEU A 27 -29.35 -1.34 -2.04
N GLN A 28 -29.24 -0.62 -3.15
CA GLN A 28 -29.97 -0.95 -4.38
C GLN A 28 -29.53 -2.31 -4.94
N GLN A 29 -28.27 -2.69 -4.74
CA GLN A 29 -27.74 -3.97 -5.17
C GLN A 29 -28.10 -5.11 -4.20
N TYR A 30 -28.10 -4.87 -2.89
CA TYR A 30 -28.24 -5.92 -1.87
C TYR A 30 -29.58 -5.94 -1.13
N GLY A 31 -30.42 -4.91 -1.29
CA GLY A 31 -31.71 -4.79 -0.63
C GLY A 31 -31.70 -4.03 0.69
N ASN A 32 -32.75 -4.24 1.49
CA ASN A 32 -32.94 -3.56 2.77
C ASN A 32 -31.87 -3.96 3.78
N PRO A 33 -31.32 -3.02 4.58
CA PRO A 33 -30.32 -3.38 5.59
C PRO A 33 -30.83 -4.34 6.67
N GLY A 34 -32.11 -4.31 7.03
CA GLY A 34 -32.70 -5.27 7.98
C GLY A 34 -32.68 -6.69 7.43
N ASP A 35 -33.06 -6.87 6.17
CA ASP A 35 -33.07 -8.18 5.49
C ASP A 35 -31.64 -8.71 5.30
N ILE A 36 -30.70 -7.84 4.90
CA ILE A 36 -29.28 -8.20 4.81
C ILE A 36 -28.77 -8.75 6.15
N VAL A 37 -29.12 -8.08 7.26
CA VAL A 37 -28.69 -8.53 8.58
C VAL A 37 -29.29 -9.88 8.95
N ARG A 38 -30.58 -10.12 8.67
CA ARG A 38 -31.21 -11.44 8.91
C ARG A 38 -30.53 -12.55 8.11
N GLN A 39 -30.31 -12.33 6.81
CA GLN A 39 -29.64 -13.29 5.94
C GLN A 39 -28.20 -13.60 6.40
N VAL A 40 -27.48 -12.59 6.90
CA VAL A 40 -26.14 -12.81 7.48
C VAL A 40 -26.21 -13.61 8.78
N LEU A 41 -27.21 -13.36 9.64
CA LEU A 41 -27.39 -14.10 10.90
C LEU A 41 -27.81 -15.56 10.66
N GLU A 42 -28.59 -15.81 9.60
CA GLU A 42 -29.03 -17.13 9.14
C GLU A 42 -27.92 -17.89 8.36
N GLY A 43 -26.88 -17.19 7.92
CA GLY A 43 -25.78 -17.77 7.13
C GLY A 43 -26.07 -17.91 5.64
N SER A 44 -27.19 -17.36 5.14
CA SER A 44 -27.56 -17.38 3.72
C SER A 44 -26.84 -16.29 2.90
N LEU A 45 -26.24 -15.30 3.55
CA LEU A 45 -25.47 -14.23 2.93
C LEU A 45 -24.14 -14.01 3.66
N ASP A 46 -23.03 -13.90 2.90
CA ASP A 46 -21.71 -13.67 3.48
C ASP A 46 -21.55 -12.22 3.96
N LYS A 47 -21.16 -12.02 5.22
CA LYS A 47 -20.84 -10.71 5.82
C LYS A 47 -19.74 -9.93 5.08
N GLU A 48 -18.93 -10.58 4.24
CA GLU A 48 -17.92 -9.94 3.39
C GLU A 48 -18.50 -8.90 2.41
N ILE A 49 -19.81 -8.96 2.08
CA ILE A 49 -20.47 -7.91 1.28
C ILE A 49 -20.33 -6.52 1.91
N ALA A 50 -20.17 -6.44 3.24
CA ALA A 50 -20.02 -5.18 3.95
C ALA A 50 -18.80 -4.38 3.48
N PHE A 51 -17.78 -5.03 2.88
CA PHE A 51 -16.61 -4.36 2.30
C PHE A 51 -16.93 -3.57 1.02
N GLN A 52 -18.11 -3.77 0.43
CA GLN A 52 -18.62 -2.97 -0.70
C GLN A 52 -19.40 -1.72 -0.26
N CYS A 53 -19.78 -1.62 1.02
CA CYS A 53 -20.45 -0.44 1.56
C CYS A 53 -19.46 0.72 1.79
N SER A 54 -19.72 1.94 1.29
CA SER A 54 -18.78 3.06 1.46
C SER A 54 -18.74 3.68 2.87
N LEU A 55 -19.52 3.15 3.83
CA LEU A 55 -19.62 3.68 5.20
C LEU A 55 -19.87 5.20 5.25
N CYS A 56 -20.67 5.70 4.30
CA CYS A 56 -20.89 7.13 4.08
C CYS A 56 -22.02 7.73 4.95
N GLY A 57 -22.77 6.88 5.67
CA GLY A 57 -23.82 7.30 6.59
C GLY A 57 -25.10 7.86 5.97
N LEU A 58 -25.24 7.87 4.62
CA LEU A 58 -26.48 8.35 3.98
C LEU A 58 -27.72 7.56 4.42
N CYS A 59 -27.55 6.24 4.60
CA CYS A 59 -28.61 5.37 5.08
C CYS A 59 -29.07 5.71 6.51
N ALA A 60 -28.16 6.19 7.37
CA ALA A 60 -28.50 6.63 8.72
C ALA A 60 -29.25 7.98 8.69
N ALA A 61 -28.75 8.94 7.91
CA ALA A 61 -29.36 10.27 7.75
C ALA A 61 -30.76 10.25 7.10
N THR A 62 -31.14 9.15 6.46
CA THR A 62 -32.45 8.98 5.81
C THR A 62 -33.39 8.04 6.58
N CYS A 63 -32.92 7.43 7.67
CA CYS A 63 -33.71 6.46 8.42
C CYS A 63 -34.72 7.17 9.33
N PRO A 64 -36.04 6.95 9.18
CA PRO A 64 -37.05 7.61 10.01
C PRO A 64 -37.03 7.11 11.47
N LYS A 65 -36.45 5.93 11.71
CA LYS A 65 -36.28 5.32 13.04
C LYS A 65 -34.95 5.71 13.72
N GLY A 66 -34.12 6.54 13.07
CA GLY A 66 -32.81 6.92 13.61
C GLY A 66 -31.79 5.77 13.67
N LEU A 67 -32.04 4.66 12.97
CA LEU A 67 -31.11 3.53 12.95
C LEU A 67 -29.83 3.88 12.18
N ASN A 68 -28.73 3.20 12.51
CA ASN A 68 -27.44 3.41 11.87
C ASN A 68 -26.97 2.16 11.07
N PRO A 69 -27.48 1.95 9.83
CA PRO A 69 -27.06 0.81 9.01
C PRO A 69 -25.55 0.83 8.70
N ALA A 70 -24.94 2.00 8.52
CA ALA A 70 -23.50 2.11 8.28
C ALA A 70 -22.67 1.57 9.45
N GLY A 71 -23.12 1.78 10.69
CA GLY A 71 -22.50 1.19 11.89
C GLY A 71 -22.59 -0.34 11.89
N ILE A 72 -23.72 -0.90 11.46
CA ILE A 72 -23.89 -2.35 11.35
C ILE A 72 -22.97 -2.96 10.29
N PHE A 73 -22.83 -2.33 9.11
CA PHE A 73 -21.88 -2.79 8.10
C PHE A 73 -20.42 -2.69 8.59
N LEU A 74 -20.10 -1.69 9.41
CA LEU A 74 -18.78 -1.63 10.07
C LEU A 74 -18.60 -2.80 11.05
N HIS A 75 -19.62 -3.15 11.84
CA HIS A 75 -19.57 -4.33 12.72
C HIS A 75 -19.36 -5.63 11.94
N MET A 76 -20.02 -5.80 10.80
CA MET A 76 -19.78 -6.96 9.92
C MET A 76 -18.31 -7.05 9.47
N ARG A 77 -17.68 -5.92 9.10
CA ARG A 77 -16.25 -5.90 8.77
C ARG A 77 -15.37 -6.26 9.95
N GLN A 78 -15.73 -5.81 11.17
CA GLN A 78 -15.02 -6.17 12.41
C GLN A 78 -15.11 -7.68 12.67
N MET A 79 -16.29 -8.29 12.52
CA MET A 79 -16.48 -9.73 12.65
C MET A 79 -15.63 -10.52 11.65
N VAL A 80 -15.61 -10.13 10.37
CA VAL A 80 -14.74 -10.75 9.36
C VAL A 80 -13.27 -10.70 9.77
N PHE A 81 -12.82 -9.55 10.31
CA PHE A 81 -11.44 -9.40 10.75
C PHE A 81 -11.14 -10.20 12.03
N GLU A 82 -12.05 -10.23 13.00
CA GLU A 82 -11.88 -10.98 14.25
C GLU A 82 -11.80 -12.49 14.00
N GLU A 83 -12.65 -13.05 13.14
CA GLU A 83 -12.68 -14.48 12.84
C GLU A 83 -11.46 -14.96 12.06
N ASN A 84 -11.04 -14.20 11.03
CA ASN A 84 -10.10 -14.71 10.03
C ASN A 84 -8.81 -13.87 9.91
N GLN A 85 -8.65 -12.80 10.70
CA GLN A 85 -7.62 -11.76 10.54
C GLN A 85 -7.51 -11.25 9.09
N LYS A 86 -8.63 -11.32 8.35
CA LYS A 86 -8.66 -11.16 6.91
C LYS A 86 -8.82 -9.70 6.56
N VAL A 87 -7.80 -9.16 5.91
CA VAL A 87 -7.93 -7.98 5.06
C VAL A 87 -7.69 -8.42 3.63
N PHE A 88 -8.57 -8.04 2.71
CA PHE A 88 -8.46 -8.40 1.30
C PHE A 88 -7.10 -7.95 0.74
N ALA A 89 -6.50 -8.77 -0.12
CA ALA A 89 -5.20 -8.46 -0.72
C ALA A 89 -5.25 -7.16 -1.53
N GLU A 90 -6.44 -6.86 -2.05
CA GLU A 90 -6.86 -5.67 -2.75
C GLU A 90 -6.67 -4.40 -1.90
N HIS A 91 -6.77 -4.49 -0.56
CA HIS A 91 -6.53 -3.37 0.35
C HIS A 91 -5.05 -3.15 0.71
N LYS A 92 -4.11 -3.93 0.15
CA LYS A 92 -2.67 -3.79 0.44
C LYS A 92 -2.14 -2.38 0.22
N GLN A 93 -2.61 -1.69 -0.82
CA GLN A 93 -2.16 -0.33 -1.13
C GLN A 93 -2.57 0.67 -0.05
N ILE A 94 -3.82 0.61 0.43
CA ILE A 94 -4.30 1.51 1.46
C ILE A 94 -3.69 1.20 2.84
N MET A 95 -3.46 -0.07 3.15
CA MET A 95 -2.72 -0.46 4.35
C MET A 95 -1.29 0.07 4.34
N ALA A 96 -0.59 -0.04 3.20
CA ALA A 96 0.75 0.51 3.06
C ALA A 96 0.76 2.05 3.15
N TYR A 97 -0.28 2.72 2.66
CA TYR A 97 -0.45 4.17 2.80
C TYR A 97 -0.62 4.58 4.27
N GLU A 98 -1.47 3.88 5.03
CA GLU A 98 -1.66 4.10 6.46
C GLU A 98 -0.39 3.83 7.26
N GLN A 99 0.26 2.68 7.03
CA GLN A 99 1.49 2.29 7.71
C GLN A 99 2.61 3.30 7.50
N ARG A 100 2.80 3.80 6.27
CA ARG A 100 3.73 4.91 6.02
C ARG A 100 3.27 6.17 6.74
N GLY A 101 1.97 6.43 6.73
CA GLY A 101 1.34 7.56 7.40
C GLY A 101 1.66 7.65 8.89
N LEU A 102 1.64 6.51 9.58
CA LEU A 102 1.96 6.36 11.00
C LEU A 102 3.45 6.29 11.31
N SER A 103 4.31 6.06 10.31
CA SER A 103 5.74 5.89 10.55
C SER A 103 6.45 7.19 10.96
N LYS A 104 7.48 7.09 11.81
CA LYS A 104 8.37 8.21 12.19
C LYS A 104 8.88 9.02 11.00
N ARG A 105 9.04 8.41 9.83
CA ARG A 105 9.51 9.10 8.63
C ARG A 105 8.52 10.15 8.13
N PHE A 106 7.21 9.91 8.26
CA PHE A 106 6.17 10.79 7.74
C PHE A 106 5.29 11.42 8.82
N SER A 107 5.48 11.05 10.09
CA SER A 107 4.87 11.72 11.22
C SER A 107 5.75 12.84 11.78
N LEU A 108 5.13 13.88 12.35
CA LEU A 108 5.77 15.01 13.00
C LEU A 108 4.84 15.58 14.06
N TYR A 109 5.36 15.79 15.26
CA TYR A 109 4.67 16.47 16.35
C TYR A 109 5.47 17.73 16.69
N THR A 110 4.90 18.91 16.41
CA THR A 110 5.47 20.19 16.82
C THR A 110 4.49 20.85 17.77
N ILE A 111 4.83 20.86 19.06
CA ILE A 111 3.97 21.31 20.15
C ILE A 111 4.76 22.35 20.95
N PRO A 112 4.52 23.65 20.70
CA PRO A 112 5.17 24.73 21.45
C PRO A 112 4.84 24.70 22.95
N LYS A 113 5.63 25.41 23.76
CA LYS A 113 5.27 25.64 25.18
C LYS A 113 3.90 26.32 25.26
N ASN A 114 3.10 25.91 26.25
CA ASN A 114 1.73 26.43 26.47
C ASN A 114 0.79 26.24 25.26
N CYS A 115 1.03 25.21 24.45
CA CYS A 115 0.17 24.83 23.34
C CYS A 115 -1.09 24.12 23.85
N THR A 116 -2.27 24.71 23.63
CA THR A 116 -3.56 24.10 23.99
C THR A 116 -4.29 23.49 22.79
N GLN A 117 -3.87 23.84 21.56
CA GLN A 117 -4.54 23.42 20.32
C GLN A 117 -3.49 23.01 19.29
N VAL A 118 -3.77 21.95 18.54
CA VAL A 118 -2.92 21.53 17.42
C VAL A 118 -3.68 21.51 16.10
N PHE A 119 -3.03 21.92 15.03
CA PHE A 119 -3.54 21.76 13.67
C PHE A 119 -3.22 20.36 13.14
N TRP A 120 -4.25 19.62 12.74
CA TRP A 120 -4.18 18.28 12.15
C TRP A 120 -4.72 18.29 10.71
N PRO A 121 -3.87 18.57 9.71
CA PRO A 121 -4.31 18.73 8.32
C PRO A 121 -4.85 17.44 7.67
N GLY A 122 -4.43 16.29 8.18
CA GLY A 122 -4.71 14.98 7.60
C GLY A 122 -3.71 14.56 6.52
N CYS A 123 -3.56 13.24 6.37
CA CYS A 123 -2.51 12.62 5.57
C CYS A 123 -2.61 12.88 4.05
N ALA A 124 -3.83 12.92 3.49
CA ALA A 124 -4.04 13.14 2.06
C ALA A 124 -3.81 14.60 1.66
N LEU A 125 -4.26 15.55 2.49
CA LEU A 125 -4.06 16.97 2.24
C LEU A 125 -2.58 17.34 2.32
N ALA A 126 -1.87 16.84 3.34
CA ALA A 126 -0.43 17.02 3.50
C ALA A 126 0.40 16.47 2.32
N GLY A 127 -0.09 15.45 1.60
CA GLY A 127 0.59 14.88 0.44
C GLY A 127 0.20 15.49 -0.89
N THR A 128 -1.08 15.78 -1.11
CA THR A 128 -1.56 16.34 -2.39
C THR A 128 -1.35 17.85 -2.47
N ARG A 129 -1.37 18.55 -1.32
CA ARG A 129 -1.40 20.01 -1.17
C ARG A 129 -0.50 20.47 -0.01
N ALA A 130 0.75 20.03 -0.01
CA ALA A 130 1.74 20.38 1.02
C ALA A 130 1.89 21.90 1.21
N LYS A 131 1.98 22.68 0.12
CA LYS A 131 2.07 24.14 0.17
C LYS A 131 0.82 24.77 0.82
N ARG A 132 -0.40 24.32 0.45
CA ARG A 132 -1.64 24.79 1.10
C ARG A 132 -1.67 24.44 2.57
N THR A 133 -1.16 23.27 2.94
CA THR A 133 -1.08 22.87 4.36
C THR A 133 -0.23 23.85 5.17
N LEU A 134 0.91 24.32 4.63
CA LEU A 134 1.70 25.37 5.26
C LEU A 134 0.96 26.71 5.32
N GLN A 135 0.28 27.10 4.25
CA GLN A 135 -0.46 28.36 4.19
C GLN A 135 -1.62 28.40 5.19
N VAL A 136 -2.37 27.30 5.32
CA VAL A 136 -3.42 27.16 6.34
C VAL A 136 -2.83 27.20 7.74
N TYR A 137 -1.73 26.48 7.99
CA TYR A 137 -1.07 26.53 9.30
C TYR A 137 -0.60 27.95 9.65
N ALA A 138 0.06 28.64 8.72
CA ALA A 138 0.50 30.02 8.91
C ALA A 138 -0.68 30.96 9.18
N TRP A 139 -1.79 30.80 8.46
CA TRP A 139 -3.01 31.57 8.68
C TRP A 139 -3.63 31.32 10.06
N LEU A 140 -3.69 30.04 10.49
CA LEU A 140 -4.23 29.68 11.81
C LEU A 140 -3.34 30.19 12.96
N LYS A 141 -2.01 30.21 12.78
CA LYS A 141 -1.08 30.74 13.79
C LYS A 141 -1.31 32.22 14.13
N THR A 142 -1.90 33.01 13.23
CA THR A 142 -2.19 34.42 13.53
C THR A 142 -3.42 34.61 14.42
N ARG A 143 -4.16 33.53 14.71
CA ARG A 143 -5.45 33.55 15.42
C ARG A 143 -5.48 32.62 16.63
N VAL A 144 -4.71 31.54 16.59
CA VAL A 144 -4.60 30.58 17.69
C VAL A 144 -3.21 30.74 18.31
N PRO A 145 -3.11 31.27 19.54
CA PRO A 145 -1.83 31.47 20.21
C PRO A 145 -1.16 30.12 20.48
N ASN A 146 0.17 30.07 20.34
CA ASN A 146 0.99 28.86 20.56
C ASN A 146 0.50 27.61 19.81
N LEU A 147 -0.19 27.78 18.68
CA LEU A 147 -0.72 26.68 17.87
C LEU A 147 0.40 25.72 17.46
N GLY A 148 0.24 24.45 17.85
CA GLY A 148 1.07 23.36 17.34
C GLY A 148 0.57 22.83 16.01
N ILE A 149 1.36 21.97 15.37
CA ILE A 149 0.93 21.20 14.19
C ILE A 149 1.39 19.76 14.31
N VAL A 150 0.51 18.84 13.90
CA VAL A 150 0.74 17.40 13.91
C VAL A 150 0.50 16.84 12.52
N LEU A 151 1.55 16.26 11.94
CA LEU A 151 1.43 15.41 10.77
C LEU A 151 1.37 13.96 11.28
N ASP A 152 0.19 13.34 11.25
CA ASP A 152 0.06 11.90 11.52
C ASP A 152 -1.22 11.35 10.85
N CYS A 153 -1.34 10.02 10.76
CA CYS A 153 -2.53 9.36 10.26
C CYS A 153 -3.49 9.08 11.41
N CYS A 154 -4.75 9.53 11.31
CA CYS A 154 -5.82 9.19 12.25
C CYS A 154 -6.27 7.70 12.25
N ALA A 155 -5.49 6.80 11.62
CA ALA A 155 -5.77 5.36 11.48
C ALA A 155 -7.16 4.99 10.92
N LYS A 156 -7.79 5.92 10.18
CA LYS A 156 -9.11 5.71 9.58
C LYS A 156 -9.18 4.50 8.64
N PRO A 157 -8.21 4.24 7.75
CA PRO A 157 -8.28 3.07 6.89
C PRO A 157 -8.45 1.77 7.67
N SER A 158 -7.69 1.57 8.75
CA SER A 158 -7.84 0.41 9.62
C SER A 158 -9.17 0.36 10.33
N HIS A 159 -9.67 1.51 10.79
CA HIS A 159 -11.05 1.60 11.31
C HIS A 159 -12.06 1.08 10.28
N ASP A 160 -12.05 1.63 9.07
CA ASP A 160 -13.01 1.29 8.02
C ASP A 160 -12.85 -0.16 7.54
N LEU A 161 -11.66 -0.76 7.66
CA LEU A 161 -11.41 -2.17 7.33
C LEU A 161 -11.78 -3.15 8.46
N GLY A 162 -12.33 -2.65 9.58
CA GLY A 162 -12.71 -3.49 10.71
C GLY A 162 -11.56 -3.89 11.64
N ARG A 163 -10.34 -3.35 11.46
CA ARG A 163 -9.16 -3.61 12.31
C ARG A 163 -9.25 -2.83 13.62
N LYS A 164 -10.29 -3.11 14.41
CA LYS A 164 -10.69 -2.34 15.60
C LYS A 164 -9.55 -2.19 16.61
N ALA A 165 -8.90 -3.28 17.00
CA ALA A 165 -7.79 -3.25 17.97
C ALA A 165 -6.60 -2.40 17.47
N PHE A 166 -6.25 -2.51 16.18
CA PHE A 166 -5.18 -1.69 15.60
C PHE A 166 -5.55 -0.21 15.61
N PHE A 167 -6.78 0.13 15.20
CA PHE A 167 -7.27 1.50 15.23
C PHE A 167 -7.25 2.08 16.65
N GLN A 168 -7.85 1.37 17.61
CA GLN A 168 -7.93 1.82 19.02
C GLN A 168 -6.52 2.02 19.60
N SER A 169 -5.61 1.07 19.41
CA SER A 169 -4.23 1.19 19.91
C SER A 169 -3.50 2.41 19.34
N ASN A 170 -3.61 2.67 18.04
CA ASN A 170 -2.94 3.82 17.43
C ASN A 170 -3.59 5.15 17.82
N PHE A 171 -4.92 5.24 17.78
CA PHE A 171 -5.64 6.47 18.05
C PHE A 171 -5.55 6.88 19.53
N SER A 172 -5.76 5.95 20.47
CA SER A 172 -5.62 6.24 21.90
C SER A 172 -4.19 6.65 22.26
N SER A 173 -3.18 6.04 21.63
CA SER A 173 -1.79 6.48 21.77
C SER A 173 -1.54 7.89 21.22
N GLN A 174 -2.26 8.32 20.16
CA GLN A 174 -2.17 9.69 19.62
C GLN A 174 -2.82 10.69 20.58
N GLU A 175 -4.02 10.39 21.06
CA GLU A 175 -4.73 11.22 22.03
C GLU A 175 -3.95 11.38 23.34
N GLN A 176 -3.52 10.27 23.95
CA GLN A 176 -2.74 10.30 25.20
C GLN A 176 -1.45 11.12 25.07
N PHE A 177 -0.75 11.01 23.93
CA PHE A 177 0.46 11.78 23.71
C PHE A 177 0.17 13.29 23.63
N LEU A 178 -0.94 13.68 22.99
CA LEU A 178 -1.34 15.10 22.94
C LEU A 178 -1.73 15.62 24.32
N GLU A 179 -2.51 14.84 25.08
CA GLU A 179 -2.92 15.20 26.45
C GLU A 179 -1.73 15.39 27.38
N GLN A 180 -0.74 14.48 27.34
CA GLN A 180 0.48 14.56 28.14
C GLN A 180 1.29 15.83 27.89
N HIS A 181 1.11 16.45 26.73
CA HIS A 181 1.79 17.70 26.35
C HIS A 181 0.87 18.92 26.44
N GLY A 182 -0.23 18.83 27.19
CA GLY A 182 -1.11 19.97 27.51
C GLY A 182 -2.09 20.36 26.41
N VAL A 183 -2.17 19.58 25.32
CA VAL A 183 -3.11 19.85 24.23
C VAL A 183 -4.53 19.46 24.67
N GLN A 184 -5.46 20.39 24.49
CA GLN A 184 -6.87 20.26 24.87
C GLN A 184 -7.79 20.16 23.66
N GLY A 185 -7.29 20.46 22.45
CA GLY A 185 -8.09 20.33 21.24
C GLY A 185 -7.30 20.23 19.94
N VAL A 186 -8.03 19.81 18.91
CA VAL A 186 -7.51 19.52 17.58
C VAL A 186 -8.34 20.28 16.54
N ILE A 187 -7.65 21.09 15.73
CA ILE A 187 -8.22 21.79 14.58
C ILE A 187 -7.93 20.96 13.33
N THR A 188 -8.94 20.49 12.62
CA THR A 188 -8.76 19.61 11.45
C THR A 188 -9.17 20.30 10.15
N ALA A 189 -8.41 20.10 9.08
CA ALA A 189 -8.83 20.47 7.71
C ALA A 189 -9.39 19.27 6.92
N CYS A 190 -9.24 18.06 7.45
CA CYS A 190 -9.69 16.82 6.81
C CYS A 190 -11.02 16.35 7.43
N PRO A 191 -12.12 16.31 6.67
CA PRO A 191 -13.44 15.84 7.14
C PRO A 191 -13.42 14.43 7.76
N ASN A 192 -12.53 13.59 7.28
CA ASN A 192 -12.36 12.25 7.81
C ASN A 192 -11.62 12.22 9.15
N CYS A 193 -10.63 13.11 9.34
CA CYS A 193 -9.98 13.27 10.63
C CYS A 193 -10.97 13.88 11.64
N TYR A 194 -11.72 14.91 11.22
CA TYR A 194 -12.80 15.49 12.02
C TYR A 194 -13.75 14.40 12.55
N ARG A 195 -14.27 13.53 11.66
CA ARG A 195 -15.13 12.41 12.06
C ARG A 195 -14.50 11.51 13.11
N ILE A 196 -13.25 11.08 12.89
CA ILE A 196 -12.56 10.17 13.80
C ILE A 196 -12.38 10.83 15.16
N PHE A 197 -11.86 12.05 15.22
CA PHE A 197 -11.70 12.76 16.49
C PHE A 197 -13.05 13.01 17.16
N ALA A 198 -14.06 13.50 16.45
CA ALA A 198 -15.37 13.80 17.03
C ALA A 198 -16.12 12.54 17.53
N THR A 199 -15.80 11.36 17.00
CA THR A 199 -16.43 10.09 17.42
C THR A 199 -15.66 9.39 18.54
N TYR A 200 -14.32 9.49 18.54
CA TYR A 200 -13.46 8.63 19.37
C TYR A 200 -12.60 9.37 20.40
N ALA A 201 -12.37 10.68 20.23
CA ALA A 201 -11.64 11.45 21.24
C ALA A 201 -12.49 11.56 22.50
N GLN A 202 -11.88 11.33 23.65
CA GLN A 202 -12.51 11.40 24.96
C GLN A 202 -12.29 12.76 25.62
N LYS A 203 -11.13 13.40 25.40
CA LYS A 203 -10.77 14.64 26.11
C LYS A 203 -10.38 15.80 25.19
N LEU A 204 -10.18 15.54 23.90
CA LEU A 204 -9.81 16.58 22.95
C LEU A 204 -11.04 17.23 22.32
N ALA A 205 -11.17 18.54 22.46
CA ALA A 205 -12.15 19.33 21.70
C ALA A 205 -11.79 19.31 20.20
N VAL A 206 -12.79 19.18 19.32
CA VAL A 206 -12.56 19.04 17.88
C VAL A 206 -13.18 20.22 17.14
N ARG A 207 -12.37 20.95 16.39
CA ARG A 207 -12.82 22.08 15.55
C ARG A 207 -12.43 21.86 14.09
N SER A 208 -13.20 22.44 13.19
CA SER A 208 -12.84 22.51 11.77
C SER A 208 -12.00 23.76 11.51
N ALA A 209 -10.97 23.63 10.69
CA ALA A 209 -10.24 24.78 10.16
C ALA A 209 -11.16 25.70 9.34
N TYR A 210 -12.21 25.15 8.71
CA TYR A 210 -13.14 25.94 7.90
C TYR A 210 -14.02 26.86 8.73
N ASP A 211 -14.42 26.44 9.94
CA ASP A 211 -15.24 27.28 10.84
C ASP A 211 -14.43 28.51 11.28
N LEU A 212 -13.20 28.27 11.75
CA LEU A 212 -12.23 29.32 12.10
C LEU A 212 -11.93 30.26 10.93
N MET A 213 -11.76 29.69 9.73
CA MET A 213 -11.55 30.49 8.52
C MET A 213 -12.78 31.34 8.23
N ALA A 214 -14.00 30.78 8.25
CA ALA A 214 -15.20 31.51 7.89
C ALA A 214 -15.44 32.76 8.76
N GLU A 215 -15.11 32.69 10.05
CA GLU A 215 -15.20 33.80 11.01
C GLU A 215 -14.43 35.06 10.55
N THR A 216 -13.21 34.89 10.03
CA THR A 216 -12.28 36.01 9.83
C THR A 216 -11.58 36.04 8.45
N TRP A 217 -11.96 35.15 7.53
CA TRP A 217 -11.47 35.20 6.15
C TRP A 217 -11.96 36.50 5.49
N PRO A 218 -11.10 37.23 4.76
CA PRO A 218 -11.49 38.47 4.10
C PRO A 218 -12.61 38.23 3.09
N ASP A 219 -13.47 39.23 2.88
CA ASP A 219 -14.43 39.24 1.77
C ASP A 219 -13.73 39.92 0.58
N ASP A 220 -13.01 39.12 -0.20
CA ASP A 220 -12.20 39.54 -1.33
C ASP A 220 -12.88 39.11 -2.64
N ARG A 221 -14.07 39.64 -2.95
CA ARG A 221 -14.86 39.28 -4.14
C ARG A 221 -14.14 39.53 -5.47
N VAL A 222 -13.16 38.68 -5.78
CA VAL A 222 -12.22 38.78 -6.89
C VAL A 222 -12.59 37.84 -8.04
N LEU A 223 -13.63 37.03 -7.88
CA LEU A 223 -14.14 36.10 -8.87
C LEU A 223 -15.60 36.41 -9.21
N THR A 224 -15.98 36.03 -10.42
CA THR A 224 -17.37 35.97 -10.90
C THR A 224 -17.60 34.61 -11.54
N GLY A 225 -18.79 34.03 -11.35
CA GLY A 225 -19.18 32.76 -11.97
C GLY A 225 -19.87 31.83 -11.00
N GLN A 226 -20.18 30.62 -11.48
CA GLN A 226 -20.96 29.62 -10.76
C GLN A 226 -20.15 28.38 -10.44
N VAL A 227 -20.37 27.85 -9.23
CA VAL A 227 -19.80 26.58 -8.77
C VAL A 227 -20.87 25.76 -8.07
N THR A 228 -20.63 24.45 -7.91
CA THR A 228 -21.41 23.58 -7.03
C THR A 228 -20.52 23.04 -5.92
N ILE A 229 -21.11 22.67 -4.78
CA ILE A 229 -20.37 22.10 -3.66
C ILE A 229 -20.63 20.59 -3.57
N HIS A 230 -19.56 19.81 -3.36
CA HIS A 230 -19.65 18.43 -2.91
C HIS A 230 -19.25 18.33 -1.44
N ASP A 231 -20.25 18.19 -0.57
CA ASP A 231 -20.07 17.96 0.86
C ASP A 231 -19.55 16.52 1.11
N PRO A 232 -18.37 16.35 1.75
CA PRO A 232 -17.82 15.05 2.10
C PRO A 232 -18.60 14.39 3.23
N CYS A 233 -18.86 13.09 3.07
CA CYS A 233 -19.60 12.30 4.06
C CYS A 233 -18.99 12.25 5.48
N GLY A 234 -17.71 12.64 5.66
CA GLY A 234 -17.07 12.70 6.97
C GLY A 234 -17.67 13.75 7.90
N THR A 235 -18.22 14.85 7.35
CA THR A 235 -18.83 15.93 8.13
C THR A 235 -20.35 15.98 7.93
N ARG A 236 -20.97 14.88 7.46
CA ARG A 236 -22.38 14.84 7.06
C ARG A 236 -23.33 15.46 8.09
N CYS A 237 -23.12 15.17 9.37
CA CYS A 237 -23.99 15.62 10.46
C CYS A 237 -23.51 16.94 11.10
N ASN A 238 -22.57 17.65 10.47
CA ASN A 238 -22.09 18.94 10.94
C ASN A 238 -22.50 20.02 9.92
N GLN A 239 -23.63 20.67 10.22
CA GLN A 239 -24.20 21.73 9.38
C GLN A 239 -23.37 23.02 9.46
N ASP A 240 -22.67 23.27 10.56
CA ASP A 240 -21.82 24.45 10.73
C ASP A 240 -20.67 24.43 9.73
N ILE A 241 -19.96 23.31 9.59
CA ILE A 241 -18.90 23.14 8.59
C ILE A 241 -19.45 23.34 7.17
N HIS A 242 -20.65 22.82 6.90
CA HIS A 242 -21.32 23.01 5.62
C HIS A 242 -21.61 24.49 5.33
N ALA A 243 -22.07 25.23 6.34
CA ALA A 243 -22.34 26.66 6.24
C ALA A 243 -21.04 27.48 6.10
N SER A 244 -20.01 27.17 6.90
CA SER A 244 -18.71 27.82 6.86
C SER A 244 -18.03 27.68 5.50
N VAL A 245 -18.07 26.49 4.89
CA VAL A 245 -17.54 26.29 3.52
C VAL A 245 -18.29 27.13 2.50
N ARG A 246 -19.63 27.18 2.57
CA ARG A 246 -20.45 28.00 1.68
C ARG A 246 -20.17 29.48 1.85
N GLN A 247 -20.01 29.96 3.09
CA GLN A 247 -19.64 31.33 3.40
C GLN A 247 -18.27 31.67 2.80
N LEU A 248 -17.28 30.81 2.99
CA LEU A 248 -15.94 30.97 2.43
C LEU A 248 -15.96 31.05 0.90
N VAL A 249 -16.74 30.20 0.23
CA VAL A 249 -16.88 30.24 -1.24
C VAL A 249 -17.55 31.54 -1.69
N ARG A 250 -18.62 32.00 -1.01
CA ARG A 250 -19.30 33.27 -1.34
C ARG A 250 -18.41 34.49 -1.16
N LYS A 251 -17.53 34.49 -0.15
CA LYS A 251 -16.53 35.57 0.08
C LYS A 251 -15.55 35.74 -1.09
N THR A 252 -15.38 34.72 -1.95
CA THR A 252 -14.58 34.87 -3.18
C THR A 252 -15.33 35.56 -4.33
N GLY A 253 -16.64 35.80 -4.19
CA GLY A 253 -17.51 36.38 -5.23
C GLY A 253 -18.27 35.34 -6.09
N LEU A 254 -18.09 34.04 -5.85
CA LEU A 254 -18.75 32.99 -6.60
C LEU A 254 -20.18 32.70 -6.12
N GLU A 255 -21.06 32.41 -7.08
CA GLU A 255 -22.42 31.94 -6.83
C GLU A 255 -22.45 30.41 -6.68
N ILE A 256 -23.18 29.91 -5.68
CA ILE A 256 -23.27 28.47 -5.38
C ILE A 256 -24.60 27.94 -5.88
N HIS A 257 -24.53 26.99 -6.81
CA HIS A 257 -25.68 26.23 -7.31
C HIS A 257 -25.61 24.81 -6.76
N GLU A 258 -26.48 24.50 -5.80
CA GLU A 258 -26.47 23.21 -5.11
C GLU A 258 -26.88 22.05 -6.03
N MET A 259 -26.24 20.90 -5.83
CA MET A 259 -26.70 19.63 -6.40
C MET A 259 -27.98 19.15 -5.71
N PRO A 260 -28.82 18.32 -6.36
CA PRO A 260 -30.02 17.75 -5.73
C PRO A 260 -29.75 17.06 -4.38
N HIS A 261 -28.57 16.44 -4.25
CA HIS A 261 -28.09 15.86 -3.00
C HIS A 261 -26.90 16.64 -2.44
N SER A 262 -27.17 17.51 -1.48
CA SER A 262 -26.19 18.34 -0.76
C SER A 262 -26.33 18.23 0.76
N GLY A 263 -25.38 18.79 1.50
CA GLY A 263 -25.35 18.83 2.96
C GLY A 263 -25.49 17.43 3.57
N GLU A 264 -26.42 17.28 4.51
CA GLU A 264 -26.67 16.00 5.19
C GLU A 264 -27.16 14.89 4.26
N LYS A 265 -27.71 15.24 3.10
CA LYS A 265 -28.25 14.31 2.10
C LYS A 265 -27.27 13.99 0.97
N THR A 266 -26.04 14.52 1.00
CA THR A 266 -25.00 14.28 -0.02
C THR A 266 -24.79 12.78 -0.27
N ILE A 267 -24.83 12.33 -1.52
CA ILE A 267 -24.47 10.96 -1.89
C ILE A 267 -22.94 10.74 -1.90
N CYS A 268 -22.50 9.48 -1.85
CA CYS A 268 -21.09 9.14 -1.81
C CYS A 268 -20.34 9.60 -3.06
N CYS A 269 -19.07 9.98 -2.91
CA CYS A 269 -18.17 10.24 -4.06
C CYS A 269 -17.61 8.96 -4.69
N GLY A 270 -17.67 7.81 -4.00
CA GLY A 270 -17.11 6.53 -4.43
C GLY A 270 -15.78 6.13 -3.77
N GLN A 271 -15.05 7.07 -3.15
CA GLN A 271 -13.76 6.79 -2.49
C GLN A 271 -13.89 6.25 -1.06
N GLY A 272 -15.01 6.51 -0.39
CA GLY A 272 -15.23 6.21 1.04
C GLY A 272 -15.21 4.70 1.35
N GLY A 273 -14.84 4.35 2.59
CA GLY A 273 -14.88 2.98 3.09
C GLY A 273 -13.97 1.99 2.36
N THR A 274 -12.97 2.51 1.62
CA THR A 274 -12.01 1.71 0.83
C THR A 274 -12.68 0.69 -0.09
N VAL A 275 -13.77 1.11 -0.76
CA VAL A 275 -14.59 0.25 -1.61
C VAL A 275 -13.95 0.00 -2.97
N TYR A 276 -13.32 1.02 -3.58
CA TYR A 276 -12.77 0.92 -4.94
C TYR A 276 -11.90 -0.33 -5.19
N PRO A 277 -10.97 -0.74 -4.29
CA PRO A 277 -10.16 -1.94 -4.52
C PRO A 277 -10.94 -3.26 -4.60
N VAL A 278 -12.11 -3.37 -3.97
CA VAL A 278 -12.90 -4.62 -3.89
C VAL A 278 -14.16 -4.59 -4.76
N ALA A 279 -14.72 -3.41 -5.01
CA ALA A 279 -15.86 -3.22 -5.90
C ALA A 279 -15.67 -1.94 -6.75
N PRO A 280 -14.73 -1.94 -7.72
CA PRO A 280 -14.51 -0.79 -8.61
C PRO A 280 -15.78 -0.32 -9.33
N PRO A 281 -16.63 -1.20 -9.91
CA PRO A 281 -17.85 -0.76 -10.59
C PRO A 281 -18.77 0.05 -9.67
N LEU A 282 -18.96 -0.40 -8.43
CA LEU A 282 -19.80 0.29 -7.46
C LEU A 282 -19.24 1.69 -7.10
N ALA A 283 -17.92 1.79 -6.91
CA ALA A 283 -17.26 3.07 -6.65
C ALA A 283 -17.33 4.03 -7.85
N LEU A 284 -17.20 3.52 -9.08
CA LEU A 284 -17.31 4.32 -10.31
C LEU A 284 -18.76 4.74 -10.59
N ASN A 285 -19.75 3.90 -10.27
CA ASN A 285 -21.16 4.28 -10.41
C ASN A 285 -21.53 5.44 -9.48
N TRP A 286 -20.94 5.53 -8.29
CA TRP A 286 -21.08 6.71 -7.43
C TRP A 286 -20.53 7.97 -8.07
N GLN A 287 -19.35 7.89 -8.67
CA GLN A 287 -18.73 8.99 -9.40
C GLN A 287 -19.61 9.43 -10.58
N SER A 288 -20.14 8.50 -11.37
CA SER A 288 -21.05 8.78 -12.48
C SER A 288 -22.34 9.46 -12.03
N ARG A 289 -22.98 8.96 -10.97
CA ARG A 289 -24.18 9.59 -10.40
C ARG A 289 -23.90 11.01 -9.92
N ARG A 290 -22.75 11.22 -9.30
CA ARG A 290 -22.33 12.56 -8.86
C ARG A 290 -22.03 13.49 -10.04
N LYS A 291 -21.46 12.96 -11.13
CA LYS A 291 -21.26 13.71 -12.39
C LYS A 291 -22.56 14.15 -13.02
N ALA A 292 -23.58 13.29 -13.04
CA ALA A 292 -24.90 13.66 -13.53
C ALA A 292 -25.49 14.85 -12.74
N GLU A 293 -25.34 14.87 -11.42
CA GLU A 293 -25.85 15.98 -10.59
C GLU A 293 -25.06 17.28 -10.75
N ALA A 294 -23.73 17.18 -10.87
CA ALA A 294 -22.88 18.36 -11.06
C ALA A 294 -23.09 19.01 -12.43
N GLY A 295 -23.34 18.21 -13.46
CA GLY A 295 -23.38 18.67 -14.85
C GLY A 295 -22.02 19.21 -15.29
N ASN A 296 -22.02 20.37 -15.96
CA ASN A 296 -20.80 21.03 -16.43
C ASN A 296 -20.20 22.00 -15.40
N ARG A 297 -20.80 22.14 -14.21
CA ARG A 297 -20.35 23.07 -13.17
C ARG A 297 -19.05 22.59 -12.54
N LYS A 298 -18.17 23.52 -12.20
CA LYS A 298 -16.99 23.24 -11.37
C LYS A 298 -17.43 22.84 -9.97
N VAL A 299 -16.92 21.71 -9.49
CA VAL A 299 -17.21 21.14 -8.18
C VAL A 299 -16.16 21.59 -7.18
N ILE A 300 -16.59 22.22 -6.09
CA ILE A 300 -15.75 22.56 -4.95
C ILE A 300 -16.01 21.55 -3.84
N THR A 301 -14.94 20.98 -3.28
CA THR A 301 -15.02 20.09 -2.11
C THR A 301 -13.93 20.42 -1.11
N TYR A 302 -14.10 19.99 0.13
CA TYR A 302 -13.17 20.25 1.23
C TYR A 302 -12.60 18.96 1.84
N CYS A 303 -12.63 17.88 1.04
CA CYS A 303 -11.93 16.64 1.30
C CYS A 303 -10.97 16.33 0.16
N ALA A 304 -9.67 16.26 0.46
CA ALA A 304 -8.65 15.87 -0.53
C ALA A 304 -8.97 14.52 -1.20
N GLY A 305 -9.46 13.52 -0.45
CA GLY A 305 -9.84 12.22 -1.03
C GLY A 305 -11.01 12.31 -2.02
N CYS A 306 -12.01 13.16 -1.75
CA CYS A 306 -13.11 13.40 -2.68
C CYS A 306 -12.62 14.15 -3.92
N CYS A 307 -11.75 15.15 -3.72
CA CYS A 307 -11.16 15.92 -4.82
C CYS A 307 -10.38 15.04 -5.80
N GLU A 308 -9.51 14.16 -5.28
CA GLU A 308 -8.70 13.28 -6.13
C GLU A 308 -9.53 12.20 -6.84
N PHE A 309 -10.58 11.67 -6.20
CA PHE A 309 -11.41 10.64 -6.82
C PHE A 309 -12.36 11.23 -7.86
N LEU A 310 -13.11 12.29 -7.50
CA LEU A 310 -14.05 12.95 -8.42
C LEU A 310 -13.33 13.64 -9.58
N GLY A 311 -12.15 14.24 -9.31
CA GLY A 311 -11.31 14.93 -10.29
C GLY A 311 -10.90 14.10 -11.50
N LYS A 312 -11.02 12.77 -11.45
CA LYS A 312 -10.78 11.88 -12.60
C LYS A 312 -11.86 11.96 -13.68
N SER A 313 -13.05 12.48 -13.35
CA SER A 313 -14.23 12.44 -14.24
C SER A 313 -14.94 13.78 -14.44
N MET A 314 -14.67 14.73 -13.55
CA MET A 314 -15.32 16.04 -13.48
C MET A 314 -14.34 17.11 -12.98
N ASN A 315 -14.58 18.36 -13.35
CA ASN A 315 -13.78 19.49 -12.90
C ASN A 315 -13.98 19.73 -11.40
N THR A 316 -13.10 19.15 -10.58
CA THR A 316 -13.17 19.22 -9.12
C THR A 316 -11.95 19.94 -8.55
N SER A 317 -12.17 20.87 -7.63
CA SER A 317 -11.11 21.59 -6.94
C SER A 317 -11.33 21.56 -5.43
N HIS A 318 -10.24 21.67 -4.67
CA HIS A 318 -10.32 21.74 -3.22
C HIS A 318 -10.62 23.19 -2.80
N VAL A 319 -11.44 23.39 -1.76
CA VAL A 319 -11.79 24.74 -1.28
C VAL A 319 -10.55 25.56 -0.90
N LEU A 320 -9.54 24.92 -0.32
CA LEU A 320 -8.27 25.59 0.01
C LEU A 320 -7.49 26.05 -1.25
N ASP A 321 -7.66 25.39 -2.39
CA ASP A 321 -7.05 25.89 -3.63
C ASP A 321 -7.76 27.18 -4.07
N LEU A 322 -9.10 27.17 -4.00
CA LEU A 322 -9.93 28.33 -4.32
C LEU A 322 -9.62 29.52 -3.41
N LEU A 323 -9.47 29.31 -2.10
CA LEU A 323 -9.23 30.40 -1.15
C LEU A 323 -7.84 31.02 -1.29
N PHE A 324 -6.80 30.21 -1.54
CA PHE A 324 -5.43 30.73 -1.59
C PHE A 324 -4.95 31.12 -3.00
N GLU A 325 -5.51 30.54 -4.06
CA GLU A 325 -5.23 30.90 -5.47
C GLU A 325 -6.53 30.88 -6.31
N PRO A 326 -7.43 31.87 -6.10
CA PRO A 326 -8.78 31.86 -6.67
C PRO A 326 -8.81 31.81 -8.21
N GLN A 327 -8.11 32.72 -8.90
CA GLN A 327 -8.13 32.78 -10.36
C GLN A 327 -7.51 31.53 -11.00
N GLN A 328 -6.41 31.01 -10.42
CA GLN A 328 -5.78 29.80 -10.93
C GLN A 328 -6.69 28.57 -10.73
N THR A 329 -7.43 28.53 -9.62
CA THR A 329 -8.36 27.44 -9.35
C THR A 329 -9.53 27.46 -10.33
N MET A 330 -10.10 28.63 -10.63
CA MET A 330 -11.16 28.75 -11.63
C MET A 330 -10.68 28.38 -13.03
N ASN A 331 -9.44 28.74 -13.38
CA ASN A 331 -8.82 28.42 -14.67
C ASN A 331 -8.26 26.98 -14.77
N ASN A 332 -8.48 26.12 -13.77
CA ASN A 332 -7.96 24.74 -13.72
C ASN A 332 -6.42 24.64 -13.80
N ARG A 333 -5.71 25.69 -13.34
CA ARG A 333 -4.24 25.76 -13.39
C ARG A 333 -3.58 25.25 -12.11
N VAL A 334 -4.32 25.15 -11.00
CA VAL A 334 -3.80 24.55 -9.76
C VAL A 334 -3.71 23.03 -9.93
N LYS A 335 -2.48 22.49 -9.92
CA LYS A 335 -2.22 21.05 -9.99
C LYS A 335 -2.00 20.48 -8.59
N SER A 336 -2.71 19.40 -8.25
CA SER A 336 -2.40 18.63 -7.05
C SER A 336 -1.17 17.74 -7.30
N THR A 337 -0.43 17.45 -6.24
CA THR A 337 0.66 16.47 -6.32
C THR A 337 0.05 15.07 -6.41
N VAL A 338 0.49 14.29 -7.40
CA VAL A 338 0.00 12.92 -7.64
C VAL A 338 0.97 11.86 -7.08
N SER A 339 0.47 10.65 -6.82
CA SER A 339 1.32 9.53 -6.40
C SER A 339 2.29 9.13 -7.51
N PRO A 340 3.56 8.79 -7.21
CA PRO A 340 4.17 8.66 -5.88
C PRO A 340 4.77 9.96 -5.31
N PHE A 341 4.78 11.07 -6.05
CA PHE A 341 5.37 12.34 -5.63
C PHE A 341 4.72 12.94 -4.38
N THR A 342 3.49 12.54 -4.03
CA THR A 342 2.84 12.88 -2.75
C THR A 342 3.71 12.54 -1.54
N TYR A 343 4.52 11.48 -1.61
CA TYR A 343 5.43 11.13 -0.51
C TYR A 343 6.59 12.11 -0.39
N LEU A 344 7.16 12.56 -1.52
CA LEU A 344 8.20 13.60 -1.50
C LEU A 344 7.63 14.93 -0.99
N ALA A 345 6.41 15.30 -1.39
CA ALA A 345 5.73 16.48 -0.88
C ALA A 345 5.52 16.43 0.65
N ARG A 346 5.17 15.26 1.21
CA ARG A 346 5.07 15.07 2.68
C ARG A 346 6.42 15.20 3.39
N LEU A 347 7.49 14.64 2.81
CA LEU A 347 8.84 14.77 3.38
C LEU A 347 9.32 16.22 3.34
N TRP A 348 9.06 16.91 2.23
CA TRP A 348 9.33 18.34 2.10
C TRP A 348 8.54 19.17 3.14
N LEU A 349 7.25 18.89 3.29
CA LEU A 349 6.40 19.55 4.28
C LEU A 349 6.93 19.35 5.71
N LYS A 350 7.24 18.10 6.06
CA LYS A 350 7.84 17.76 7.35
C LYS A 350 9.14 18.53 7.55
N SER A 351 10.04 18.51 6.57
CA SER A 351 11.33 19.22 6.65
C SER A 351 11.14 20.72 6.91
N ARG A 352 10.24 21.38 6.17
CA ARG A 352 9.91 22.80 6.37
C ARG A 352 9.37 23.09 7.78
N LEU A 353 8.43 22.27 8.25
CA LEU A 353 7.86 22.44 9.60
C LEU A 353 8.89 22.17 10.70
N THR A 354 9.74 21.16 10.55
CA THR A 354 10.83 20.86 11.47
C THR A 354 11.85 22.00 11.51
N SER A 355 12.27 22.54 10.36
CA SER A 355 13.23 23.64 10.32
C SER A 355 12.69 24.90 11.00
N SER A 356 11.39 25.21 10.81
CA SER A 356 10.78 26.42 11.36
C SER A 356 10.38 26.31 12.84
N ASN A 357 10.30 25.10 13.41
CA ASN A 357 9.83 24.87 14.79
C ASN A 357 10.75 23.91 15.55
N ARG A 358 12.07 23.91 15.27
CA ARG A 358 13.02 22.87 15.75
C ARG A 358 13.00 22.67 17.28
N LYS A 359 12.79 23.75 18.06
CA LYS A 359 12.74 23.72 19.53
C LYS A 359 11.46 23.06 20.08
N ASP A 360 10.42 22.97 19.27
CA ASP A 360 9.10 22.48 19.65
C ASP A 360 8.81 21.07 19.10
N VAL A 361 9.80 20.44 18.44
CA VAL A 361 9.67 19.09 17.87
C VAL A 361 9.75 18.07 18.99
N LEU A 362 8.73 17.22 19.07
CA LEU A 362 8.66 16.11 20.01
C LEU A 362 8.66 14.78 19.26
N GLU A 363 9.29 13.77 19.84
CA GLU A 363 9.27 12.41 19.32
C GLU A 363 8.26 11.56 20.09
N LYS A 364 7.25 11.07 19.35
CA LYS A 364 6.30 10.10 19.88
C LYS A 364 6.83 8.68 19.63
N GLU A 365 6.81 7.83 20.65
CA GLU A 365 7.06 6.40 20.50
C GLU A 365 5.91 5.72 19.73
N LEU A 366 6.25 4.85 18.78
CA LEU A 366 5.25 4.11 18.02
C LEU A 366 4.72 2.95 18.87
N PRO A 367 3.41 2.65 18.83
CA PRO A 367 2.89 1.46 19.49
C PRO A 367 3.56 0.20 18.92
N VAL A 368 3.83 -0.78 19.80
CA VAL A 368 4.56 -2.04 19.55
C VAL A 368 3.98 -2.86 18.38
N ASN A 369 2.70 -2.64 18.05
CA ASN A 369 1.98 -3.34 16.97
C ASN A 369 2.14 -2.70 15.58
N THR A 370 2.97 -1.67 15.42
CA THR A 370 3.36 -1.21 14.10
C THR A 370 4.31 -2.25 13.52
N CYS A 371 3.77 -3.14 12.67
CA CYS A 371 4.58 -4.00 11.83
C CYS A 371 5.43 -3.07 10.97
N THR A 372 6.63 -2.72 11.40
CA THR A 372 7.54 -1.92 10.61
C THR A 372 8.00 -2.83 9.50
N ARG A 373 7.73 -2.44 8.24
CA ARG A 373 8.56 -2.98 7.16
C ARG A 373 9.98 -2.62 7.56
N SER A 374 10.79 -3.65 7.78
CA SER A 374 12.23 -3.47 7.92
C SER A 374 12.67 -2.53 6.81
N GLY A 375 13.40 -1.47 7.19
CA GLY A 375 14.17 -0.71 6.22
C GLY A 375 15.05 -1.67 5.41
N ILE A 376 15.74 -1.15 4.39
CA ILE A 376 16.83 -1.91 3.78
C ILE A 376 17.68 -2.44 4.94
N SER A 377 17.66 -3.76 5.16
CA SER A 377 18.26 -4.33 6.37
C SER A 377 19.73 -3.93 6.36
N PRO A 378 20.36 -3.70 7.54
CA PRO A 378 21.80 -3.50 7.60
C PRO A 378 22.53 -4.64 6.86
N ALA A 379 21.96 -5.85 6.83
CA ALA A 379 22.40 -6.96 6.00
C ALA A 379 22.40 -6.69 4.48
N ARG A 380 21.40 -6.00 3.91
CA ARG A 380 21.40 -5.63 2.48
C ARG A 380 22.41 -4.53 2.16
N LEU A 381 22.60 -3.58 3.07
CA LEU A 381 23.62 -2.53 2.92
C LEU A 381 25.02 -3.11 3.09
N LEU A 382 25.22 -4.04 4.03
CA LEU A 382 26.45 -4.80 4.24
C LEU A 382 26.75 -5.71 3.06
N VAL A 383 25.76 -6.36 2.45
CA VAL A 383 25.95 -7.17 1.24
C VAL A 383 26.36 -6.27 0.06
N LEU A 384 25.74 -5.09 -0.09
CA LEU A 384 26.13 -4.13 -1.14
C LEU A 384 27.54 -3.57 -0.90
N LEU A 385 27.88 -3.24 0.35
CA LEU A 385 29.21 -2.80 0.76
C LEU A 385 30.26 -3.90 0.61
N PHE A 386 29.90 -5.15 0.89
CA PHE A 386 30.78 -6.32 0.71
C PHE A 386 31.02 -6.61 -0.77
N ILE A 387 29.99 -6.48 -1.63
CA ILE A 387 30.14 -6.59 -3.09
C ILE A 387 31.03 -5.46 -3.62
N VAL A 388 30.80 -4.21 -3.20
CA VAL A 388 31.63 -3.07 -3.61
C VAL A 388 33.07 -3.21 -3.09
N ALA A 389 33.26 -3.60 -1.82
CA ALA A 389 34.58 -3.86 -1.25
C ALA A 389 35.28 -5.05 -1.91
N GLY A 390 34.55 -6.07 -2.33
CA GLY A 390 35.08 -7.20 -3.11
C GLY A 390 35.53 -6.77 -4.51
N ILE A 391 34.75 -5.92 -5.19
CA ILE A 391 35.11 -5.37 -6.51
C ILE A 391 36.33 -4.43 -6.40
N VAL A 392 36.36 -3.57 -5.39
CA VAL A 392 37.47 -2.64 -5.14
C VAL A 392 38.72 -3.40 -4.67
N GLY A 393 38.55 -4.39 -3.80
CA GLY A 393 39.63 -5.26 -3.34
C GLY A 393 40.24 -6.10 -4.47
N ALA A 394 39.41 -6.62 -5.38
CA ALA A 394 39.88 -7.34 -6.57
C ALA A 394 40.67 -6.42 -7.53
N ARG A 395 40.25 -5.16 -7.68
CA ARG A 395 40.99 -4.14 -8.45
C ARG A 395 42.32 -3.76 -7.81
N ILE A 396 42.37 -3.61 -6.48
CA ILE A 396 43.59 -3.22 -5.74
C ILE A 396 44.57 -4.40 -5.64
N ALA A 397 44.09 -5.63 -5.51
CA ALA A 397 44.91 -6.84 -5.45
C ALA A 397 45.49 -7.29 -6.81
N GLY A 398 45.30 -6.49 -7.88
CA GLY A 398 45.87 -6.79 -9.20
C GLY A 398 45.26 -8.02 -9.88
N VAL A 399 44.01 -8.38 -9.55
CA VAL A 399 43.29 -9.52 -10.16
C VAL A 399 43.05 -9.30 -11.66
N ASP A 400 43.20 -8.06 -12.15
CA ASP A 400 43.23 -7.72 -13.57
C ASP A 400 44.34 -8.48 -14.34
N GLY A 401 45.41 -8.95 -13.67
CA GLY A 401 46.46 -9.80 -14.25
C GLY A 401 46.28 -11.32 -14.05
N LEU A 402 45.34 -11.75 -13.20
CA LEU A 402 45.01 -13.17 -12.96
C LEU A 402 43.81 -13.64 -13.80
N ALA A 403 42.99 -12.71 -14.28
CA ALA A 403 41.84 -12.95 -15.15
C ALA A 403 42.22 -13.07 -16.63
N THR A 404 43.42 -13.56 -16.95
CA THR A 404 43.83 -13.89 -18.32
C THR A 404 43.53 -15.37 -18.57
N GLN A 405 42.93 -15.69 -19.72
CA GLN A 405 42.48 -17.04 -20.12
C GLN A 405 43.53 -18.14 -19.84
N GLU A 406 44.82 -17.83 -19.98
CA GLU A 406 45.94 -18.76 -19.72
C GLU A 406 46.09 -19.19 -18.25
N ASN A 407 45.86 -18.30 -17.28
CA ASN A 407 46.04 -18.63 -15.86
C ASN A 407 44.87 -19.44 -15.29
N ILE A 408 43.65 -19.22 -15.78
CA ILE A 408 42.48 -20.02 -15.42
C ILE A 408 42.62 -21.44 -15.97
N HIS A 409 43.08 -21.59 -17.23
CA HIS A 409 43.37 -22.92 -17.80
C HIS A 409 44.54 -23.62 -17.09
N ARG A 410 45.55 -22.89 -16.60
CA ARG A 410 46.66 -23.45 -15.82
C ARG A 410 46.23 -23.95 -14.43
N LEU A 411 45.37 -23.20 -13.73
CA LEU A 411 44.80 -23.60 -12.43
C LEU A 411 43.86 -24.82 -12.55
N VAL A 412 43.11 -24.92 -13.64
CA VAL A 412 42.28 -26.10 -13.95
C VAL A 412 43.14 -27.28 -14.39
N GLY A 413 44.23 -27.02 -15.11
CA GLY A 413 45.22 -28.02 -15.52
C GLY A 413 45.93 -28.69 -14.34
N GLU A 414 46.20 -27.97 -13.25
CA GLU A 414 46.81 -28.52 -12.02
C GLU A 414 45.83 -29.38 -11.19
N PHE A 415 44.52 -29.10 -11.22
CA PHE A 415 43.50 -29.90 -10.53
C PHE A 415 42.95 -31.09 -11.35
N GLY A 416 43.25 -31.16 -12.65
CA GLY A 416 42.91 -32.30 -13.52
C GLY A 416 41.44 -32.78 -13.39
N ILE A 417 41.25 -34.10 -13.27
CA ILE A 417 39.93 -34.76 -13.18
C ILE A 417 39.12 -34.37 -11.92
N LEU A 418 39.75 -33.77 -10.89
CA LEU A 418 39.09 -33.35 -9.65
C LEU A 418 38.38 -31.99 -9.77
N ALA A 419 38.71 -31.17 -10.77
CA ALA A 419 38.13 -29.83 -10.91
C ALA A 419 36.59 -29.83 -11.12
N PRO A 420 36.00 -30.70 -11.96
CA PRO A 420 34.54 -30.82 -12.07
C PRO A 420 33.86 -31.26 -10.77
N ALA A 421 34.46 -32.21 -10.05
CA ALA A 421 33.92 -32.73 -8.80
C ALA A 421 33.90 -31.67 -7.70
N ALA A 422 34.99 -30.91 -7.57
CA ALA A 422 35.10 -29.78 -6.63
C ALA A 422 34.09 -28.68 -6.96
N PHE A 423 33.91 -28.35 -8.25
CA PHE A 423 32.94 -27.36 -8.69
C PHE A 423 31.49 -27.79 -8.39
N ILE A 424 31.13 -29.04 -8.72
CA ILE A 424 29.79 -29.56 -8.42
C ILE A 424 29.52 -29.56 -6.92
N LEU A 425 30.50 -29.97 -6.10
CA LEU A 425 30.38 -29.95 -4.64
C LEU A 425 30.15 -28.52 -4.12
N LEU A 426 30.91 -27.55 -4.63
CA LEU A 426 30.82 -26.16 -4.24
C LEU A 426 29.45 -25.55 -4.62
N VAL A 427 28.97 -25.78 -5.84
CA VAL A 427 27.64 -25.34 -6.29
C VAL A 427 26.52 -26.05 -5.51
N THR A 428 26.73 -27.29 -5.08
CA THR A 428 25.77 -28.06 -4.27
C THR A 428 25.65 -27.51 -2.84
N LEU A 429 26.77 -27.11 -2.23
CA LEU A 429 26.81 -26.59 -0.86
C LEU A 429 26.42 -25.12 -0.77
N ALA A 430 26.66 -24.31 -1.82
CA ALA A 430 26.37 -22.88 -1.82
C ALA A 430 24.93 -22.51 -1.40
N PRO A 431 23.87 -23.20 -1.89
CA PRO A 431 22.50 -22.97 -1.44
C PRO A 431 22.28 -23.25 0.05
N ALA A 432 22.98 -24.26 0.60
CA ALA A 432 22.88 -24.63 2.01
C ALA A 432 23.45 -23.54 2.95
N PHE A 433 24.49 -22.84 2.49
CA PHE A 433 25.11 -21.71 3.18
C PHE A 433 24.51 -20.35 2.78
N PHE A 434 23.37 -20.33 2.07
CA PHE A 434 22.72 -19.12 1.57
C PHE A 434 23.60 -18.23 0.67
N LEU A 435 24.65 -18.78 0.04
CA LEU A 435 25.50 -18.06 -0.89
C LEU A 435 24.78 -17.80 -2.22
N PRO A 436 24.98 -16.64 -2.87
CA PRO A 436 24.35 -16.35 -4.17
C PRO A 436 24.86 -17.33 -5.24
N GLY A 437 23.94 -17.96 -5.98
CA GLY A 437 24.29 -18.97 -6.99
C GLY A 437 24.90 -18.40 -8.29
N ALA A 438 24.55 -17.17 -8.65
CA ALA A 438 24.94 -16.58 -9.94
C ALA A 438 26.47 -16.49 -10.16
N PRO A 439 27.29 -16.06 -9.18
CA PRO A 439 28.75 -16.07 -9.33
C PRO A 439 29.32 -17.45 -9.67
N PHE A 440 28.79 -18.52 -9.07
CA PHE A 440 29.29 -19.88 -9.31
C PHE A 440 28.90 -20.41 -10.69
N ILE A 441 27.68 -20.11 -11.16
CA ILE A 441 27.24 -20.49 -12.51
C ILE A 441 28.04 -19.73 -13.58
N ILE A 442 28.32 -18.43 -13.37
CA ILE A 442 29.17 -17.62 -14.26
C ILE A 442 30.61 -18.16 -14.27
N ALA A 443 31.16 -18.50 -13.11
CA ALA A 443 32.48 -19.13 -13.02
C ALA A 443 32.50 -20.46 -13.80
N GLY A 444 31.44 -21.26 -13.74
CA GLY A 444 31.33 -22.51 -14.49
C GLY A 444 31.44 -22.34 -16.01
N GLY A 445 30.84 -21.29 -16.57
CA GLY A 445 30.93 -21.01 -18.01
C GLY A 445 32.28 -20.46 -18.45
N VAL A 446 32.96 -19.71 -17.58
CA VAL A 446 34.34 -19.22 -17.82
C VAL A 446 35.35 -20.37 -17.73
N ILE A 447 35.18 -21.29 -16.78
CA ILE A 447 36.15 -22.34 -16.44
C ILE A 447 36.00 -23.57 -17.35
N PHE A 448 34.77 -24.02 -17.58
CA PHE A 448 34.48 -25.30 -18.28
C PHE A 448 33.87 -25.10 -19.67
N GLY A 449 33.67 -23.84 -20.09
CA GLY A 449 33.06 -23.51 -21.37
C GLY A 449 31.55 -23.79 -21.43
N PRO A 450 30.94 -23.61 -22.61
CA PRO A 450 29.48 -23.55 -22.76
C PRO A 450 28.77 -24.88 -22.56
N VAL A 451 29.40 -26.01 -22.93
CA VAL A 451 28.77 -27.34 -22.84
C VAL A 451 28.97 -27.94 -21.45
N TRP A 452 30.21 -28.09 -21.01
CA TRP A 452 30.53 -28.71 -19.73
C TRP A 452 30.18 -27.82 -18.53
N GLY A 453 30.25 -26.50 -18.69
CA GLY A 453 29.72 -25.57 -17.70
C GLY A 453 28.24 -25.81 -17.42
N VAL A 454 27.43 -26.05 -18.46
CA VAL A 454 25.98 -26.32 -18.29
C VAL A 454 25.77 -27.64 -17.58
N VAL A 455 26.47 -28.70 -17.99
CA VAL A 455 26.36 -30.02 -17.38
C VAL A 455 26.71 -29.97 -15.89
N TYR A 456 27.84 -29.37 -15.53
CA TYR A 456 28.27 -29.30 -14.13
C TYR A 456 27.41 -28.31 -13.32
N GLY A 457 27.06 -27.17 -13.92
CA GLY A 457 26.24 -26.13 -13.29
C GLY A 457 24.84 -26.62 -12.96
N ILE A 458 24.14 -27.27 -13.90
CA ILE A 458 22.78 -27.79 -13.66
C ILE A 458 22.79 -28.96 -12.68
N THR A 459 23.83 -29.81 -12.73
CA THR A 459 23.99 -30.94 -11.80
C THR A 459 24.17 -30.42 -10.38
N GLY A 460 25.10 -29.47 -10.16
CA GLY A 460 25.32 -28.85 -8.86
C GLY A 460 24.09 -28.08 -8.36
N ALA A 461 23.45 -27.27 -9.22
CA ALA A 461 22.30 -26.46 -8.83
C ALA A 461 21.07 -27.32 -8.48
N THR A 462 20.84 -28.42 -9.22
CA THR A 462 19.74 -29.37 -8.95
C THR A 462 20.01 -30.14 -7.67
N THR A 463 21.24 -30.63 -7.48
CA THR A 463 21.62 -31.38 -6.27
C THR A 463 21.56 -30.49 -5.04
N GLY A 464 22.04 -29.25 -5.11
CA GLY A 464 21.94 -28.28 -4.03
C GLY A 464 20.50 -27.88 -3.71
N ALA A 465 19.65 -27.72 -4.71
CA ALA A 465 18.21 -27.49 -4.51
C ALA A 465 17.53 -28.68 -3.82
N CYS A 466 17.92 -29.90 -4.15
CA CYS A 466 17.42 -31.13 -3.53
C CYS A 466 17.91 -31.26 -2.09
N LEU A 467 19.18 -30.95 -1.83
CA LEU A 467 19.74 -30.96 -0.49
C LEU A 467 19.01 -29.97 0.42
N ALA A 468 18.84 -28.72 0.00
CA ALA A 468 18.11 -27.70 0.76
C ALA A 468 16.65 -28.12 1.02
N PHE A 469 15.99 -28.72 0.03
CA PHE A 469 14.63 -29.24 0.16
C PHE A 469 14.51 -30.37 1.19
N LEU A 470 15.45 -31.33 1.16
CA LEU A 470 15.48 -32.47 2.08
C LEU A 470 15.83 -32.04 3.51
N VAL A 471 16.79 -31.13 3.66
CA VAL A 471 17.16 -30.53 4.95
C VAL A 471 15.96 -29.80 5.56
N ALA A 472 15.25 -28.99 4.77
CA ALA A 472 14.03 -28.31 5.23
C ALA A 472 12.94 -29.29 5.66
N ARG A 473 12.81 -30.43 4.98
CA ARG A 473 11.75 -31.41 5.21
C ARG A 473 12.00 -32.30 6.42
N TYR A 474 13.24 -32.76 6.62
CA TYR A 474 13.54 -33.82 7.58
C TYR A 474 14.38 -33.35 8.77
N VAL A 475 15.19 -32.31 8.62
CA VAL A 475 16.19 -31.92 9.64
C VAL A 475 15.81 -30.61 10.34
N ALA A 476 15.29 -29.63 9.60
CA ALA A 476 15.07 -28.27 10.08
C ALA A 476 13.63 -27.78 9.95
N SER A 477 12.63 -28.67 9.83
CA SER A 477 11.22 -28.31 9.56
C SER A 477 10.68 -27.26 10.52
N ASP A 478 10.85 -27.48 11.82
CA ASP A 478 10.28 -26.64 12.88
C ASP A 478 10.99 -25.29 12.98
N TRP A 479 12.30 -25.26 12.69
CA TRP A 479 13.08 -24.03 12.69
C TRP A 479 12.75 -23.16 11.48
N VAL A 480 12.65 -23.76 10.29
CA VAL A 480 12.28 -23.06 9.05
C VAL A 480 10.83 -22.57 9.13
N GLU A 481 9.90 -23.38 9.64
CA GLU A 481 8.48 -22.99 9.76
C GLU A 481 8.27 -21.81 10.73
N LYS A 482 8.96 -21.80 11.88
CA LYS A 482 8.93 -20.66 12.81
C LYS A 482 9.49 -19.37 12.20
N LYS A 483 10.51 -19.48 11.34
CA LYS A 483 11.18 -18.32 10.73
C LYS A 483 10.53 -17.84 9.43
N MET A 484 9.73 -18.70 8.79
CA MET A 484 9.05 -18.45 7.52
C MET A 484 7.53 -18.31 7.69
N THR A 485 7.06 -17.49 8.62
CA THR A 485 5.61 -17.23 8.85
C THR A 485 5.02 -16.14 7.96
N ASN A 486 5.72 -15.72 6.91
CA ASN A 486 5.25 -14.61 6.09
C ASN A 486 4.02 -14.99 5.22
N PRO A 487 3.09 -14.06 4.93
CA PRO A 487 1.90 -14.36 4.14
C PRO A 487 2.18 -14.86 2.71
N CYS A 488 3.36 -14.53 2.18
CA CYS A 488 3.78 -14.97 0.86
C CYS A 488 4.15 -16.46 0.83
N PHE A 489 4.80 -16.97 1.87
CA PHE A 489 5.14 -18.36 2.07
C PHE A 489 3.89 -19.20 2.30
N LEU A 490 2.96 -18.74 3.14
CA LEU A 490 1.69 -19.44 3.36
C LEU A 490 0.89 -19.58 2.06
N LYS A 491 0.87 -18.54 1.23
CA LYS A 491 0.27 -18.59 -0.11
C LYS A 491 1.02 -19.54 -1.05
N LEU A 492 2.36 -19.54 -1.03
CA LEU A 492 3.17 -20.48 -1.81
C LEU A 492 2.89 -21.92 -1.38
N LYS A 493 2.83 -22.19 -0.07
CA LYS A 493 2.49 -23.49 0.53
C LYS A 493 1.12 -23.97 0.05
N GLN A 494 0.09 -23.13 0.22
CA GLN A 494 -1.27 -23.43 -0.22
C GLN A 494 -1.38 -23.66 -1.74
N GLN A 495 -0.74 -22.81 -2.56
CA GLN A 495 -0.82 -22.94 -4.02
C GLN A 495 0.00 -24.12 -4.55
N THR A 496 1.14 -24.43 -3.93
CA THR A 496 1.94 -25.61 -4.26
C THR A 496 1.18 -26.89 -3.90
N GLU A 497 0.41 -26.89 -2.82
CA GLU A 497 -0.45 -28.02 -2.46
C GLU A 497 -1.62 -28.21 -3.44
N GLN A 498 -2.17 -27.13 -4.00
CA GLN A 498 -3.27 -27.20 -4.98
C GLN A 498 -2.82 -27.50 -6.41
N HIS A 499 -1.69 -26.94 -6.85
CA HIS A 499 -1.26 -26.97 -8.27
C HIS A 499 0.11 -27.64 -8.47
N GLY A 500 0.72 -28.20 -7.42
CA GLY A 500 1.89 -29.09 -7.45
C GLY A 500 3.04 -28.57 -8.30
N TRP A 501 3.39 -29.37 -9.31
CA TRP A 501 4.49 -29.13 -10.24
C TRP A 501 4.40 -27.81 -11.01
N LYS A 502 3.18 -27.28 -11.27
CA LYS A 502 3.00 -26.03 -12.02
C LYS A 502 3.58 -24.83 -11.28
N ILE A 503 3.47 -24.82 -9.94
CA ILE A 503 4.02 -23.75 -9.10
C ILE A 503 5.54 -23.86 -9.01
N VAL A 504 6.07 -25.08 -8.90
CA VAL A 504 7.52 -25.31 -8.93
C VAL A 504 8.10 -24.87 -10.28
N ALA A 505 7.45 -25.25 -11.39
CA ALA A 505 7.90 -24.86 -12.72
C ALA A 505 7.93 -23.33 -12.89
N PHE A 506 6.83 -22.67 -12.50
CA PHE A 506 6.71 -21.21 -12.59
C PHE A 506 7.76 -20.50 -11.73
N THR A 507 7.94 -20.92 -10.48
CA THR A 507 8.88 -20.28 -9.55
C THR A 507 10.35 -20.54 -9.91
N ARG A 508 10.65 -21.59 -10.69
CA ARG A 508 12.00 -21.88 -11.20
C ARG A 508 12.32 -21.18 -12.52
N LEU A 509 11.32 -20.98 -13.37
CA LEU A 509 11.46 -20.21 -14.63
C LEU A 509 11.51 -18.71 -14.40
N VAL A 510 10.75 -18.20 -13.41
CA VAL A 510 10.66 -16.76 -13.13
C VAL A 510 11.44 -16.41 -11.86
N PRO A 511 12.51 -15.60 -11.92
CA PRO A 511 13.37 -15.28 -10.78
C PRO A 511 12.73 -14.24 -9.83
N LEU A 512 11.49 -14.48 -9.38
CA LEU A 512 10.77 -13.62 -8.42
C LEU A 512 11.26 -13.81 -6.98
N PHE A 513 11.85 -14.98 -6.68
CA PHE A 513 12.28 -15.37 -5.35
C PHE A 513 13.77 -15.73 -5.32
N PRO A 514 14.50 -15.42 -4.23
CA PRO A 514 15.85 -15.91 -4.04
C PRO A 514 15.88 -17.44 -4.07
N PHE A 515 16.73 -17.99 -4.95
CA PHE A 515 16.83 -19.43 -5.23
C PHE A 515 16.94 -20.30 -3.96
N ASN A 516 17.80 -19.89 -3.03
CA ASN A 516 18.07 -20.60 -1.78
C ASN A 516 16.80 -20.69 -0.93
N LEU A 517 16.15 -19.56 -0.68
CA LEU A 517 14.95 -19.47 0.15
C LEU A 517 13.77 -20.25 -0.44
N LEU A 518 13.64 -20.26 -1.77
CA LEU A 518 12.60 -21.00 -2.47
C LEU A 518 12.73 -22.52 -2.27
N SER A 519 13.95 -23.06 -2.32
CA SER A 519 14.20 -24.50 -2.12
C SER A 519 13.83 -24.97 -0.71
N TYR A 520 14.18 -24.19 0.33
CA TYR A 520 13.75 -24.45 1.71
C TYR A 520 12.23 -24.34 1.86
N ALA A 521 11.63 -23.30 1.27
CA ALA A 521 10.19 -23.10 1.32
C ALA A 521 9.41 -24.28 0.71
N LEU A 522 9.85 -24.77 -0.45
CA LEU A 522 9.21 -25.88 -1.13
C LEU A 522 9.37 -27.20 -0.36
N GLY A 523 10.44 -27.37 0.42
CA GLY A 523 10.65 -28.54 1.30
C GLY A 523 9.60 -28.70 2.39
N LEU A 524 9.04 -27.58 2.88
CA LEU A 524 7.96 -27.53 3.86
C LEU A 524 6.55 -27.78 3.26
N THR A 525 6.45 -27.97 1.95
CA THR A 525 5.18 -28.29 1.27
C THR A 525 5.00 -29.80 1.13
N ARG A 526 3.77 -30.25 0.86
CA ARG A 526 3.44 -31.67 0.64
C ARG A 526 3.85 -32.23 -0.74
N ILE A 527 4.64 -31.51 -1.53
CA ILE A 527 5.04 -31.97 -2.87
C ILE A 527 5.97 -33.19 -2.81
N LYS A 528 5.76 -34.14 -3.72
CA LYS A 528 6.64 -35.32 -3.86
C LYS A 528 8.04 -34.89 -4.30
N PHE A 529 9.07 -35.52 -3.72
CA PHE A 529 10.47 -35.23 -4.04
C PHE A 529 10.79 -35.42 -5.52
N SER A 530 10.29 -36.49 -6.14
CA SER A 530 10.47 -36.76 -7.57
C SER A 530 9.92 -35.63 -8.44
N THR A 531 8.71 -35.16 -8.15
CA THR A 531 8.09 -34.02 -8.84
C THR A 531 8.93 -32.76 -8.71
N TYR A 532 9.48 -32.49 -7.53
CA TYR A 532 10.36 -31.35 -7.29
C TYR A 532 11.68 -31.45 -8.06
N PHE A 533 12.33 -32.63 -8.05
CA PHE A 533 13.60 -32.89 -8.74
C PHE A 533 13.47 -32.66 -10.26
N PHE A 534 12.56 -33.38 -10.93
CA PHE A 534 12.42 -33.30 -12.38
C PHE A 534 11.97 -31.92 -12.83
N THR A 535 11.03 -31.31 -12.10
CA THR A 535 10.53 -29.98 -12.45
C THR A 535 11.63 -28.93 -12.30
N SER A 536 12.42 -28.99 -11.22
CA SER A 536 13.51 -28.04 -10.99
C SER A 536 14.62 -28.20 -12.03
N PHE A 537 15.02 -29.43 -12.36
CA PHE A 537 16.01 -29.70 -13.40
C PHE A 537 15.61 -29.09 -14.74
N ILE A 538 14.40 -29.41 -15.22
CA ILE A 538 13.90 -28.94 -16.53
C ILE A 538 13.73 -27.43 -16.55
N CYS A 539 13.19 -26.84 -15.48
CA CYS A 539 12.85 -25.42 -15.46
C CYS A 539 14.06 -24.51 -15.18
N MET A 540 15.12 -25.03 -14.57
CA MET A 540 16.35 -24.27 -14.33
C MET A 540 17.32 -24.35 -15.52
N LEU A 541 17.21 -25.40 -16.34
CA LEU A 541 18.12 -25.65 -17.46
C LEU A 541 18.18 -24.48 -18.47
N PRO A 542 17.07 -23.89 -18.95
CA PRO A 542 17.12 -22.76 -19.88
C PRO A 542 17.87 -21.55 -19.30
N GLY A 543 17.62 -21.22 -18.03
CA GLY A 543 18.31 -20.13 -17.36
C GLY A 543 19.80 -20.42 -17.18
N CYS A 544 20.15 -21.65 -16.79
CA CYS A 544 21.53 -22.10 -16.65
C CYS A 544 22.30 -22.00 -17.98
N VAL A 545 21.71 -22.48 -19.08
CA VAL A 545 22.26 -22.36 -20.43
C VAL A 545 22.48 -20.90 -20.80
N ALA A 546 21.50 -20.03 -20.57
CA ALA A 546 21.59 -18.62 -20.94
C ALA A 546 22.73 -17.88 -20.20
N TYR A 547 22.84 -18.08 -18.88
CA TYR A 547 23.91 -17.50 -18.08
C TYR A 547 25.29 -18.04 -18.48
N ILE A 548 25.40 -19.34 -18.76
CA ILE A 548 26.67 -19.97 -19.09
C ILE A 548 27.16 -19.57 -20.48
N LEU A 549 26.29 -19.58 -21.49
CA LEU A 549 26.60 -19.09 -22.84
C LEU A 549 27.06 -17.63 -22.83
N LEU A 550 26.42 -16.79 -22.00
CA LEU A 550 26.84 -15.41 -21.83
C LEU A 550 28.22 -15.30 -21.16
N SER A 551 28.46 -16.08 -20.10
CA SER A 551 29.71 -16.04 -19.35
C SER A 551 30.90 -16.67 -20.08
N SER A 552 30.68 -17.69 -20.92
CA SER A 552 31.74 -18.33 -21.71
C SER A 552 32.30 -17.40 -22.79
N SER A 553 31.52 -16.39 -23.23
CA SER A 553 31.94 -15.36 -24.18
C SER A 553 32.28 -14.02 -23.51
N LEU A 554 32.48 -14.00 -22.19
CA LEU A 554 32.72 -12.77 -21.43
C LEU A 554 34.00 -12.06 -21.87
N PHE A 555 35.06 -12.80 -22.18
CA PHE A 555 36.34 -12.25 -22.64
C PHE A 555 36.25 -11.65 -24.05
N ASP A 556 35.52 -12.32 -24.97
CA ASP A 556 35.26 -11.80 -26.32
C ASP A 556 34.46 -10.48 -26.26
N LEU A 557 33.47 -10.41 -25.37
CA LEU A 557 32.64 -9.24 -25.15
C LEU A 557 33.44 -8.05 -24.61
N LEU A 558 34.39 -8.30 -23.69
CA LEU A 558 35.29 -7.28 -23.15
C LEU A 558 36.27 -6.72 -24.21
N GLN A 559 36.58 -7.52 -25.24
CA GLN A 559 37.36 -7.09 -26.41
C GLN A 559 36.50 -6.47 -27.52
N GLY A 560 35.20 -6.28 -27.29
CA GLY A 560 34.26 -5.68 -28.25
C GLY A 560 33.81 -6.61 -29.38
N LYS A 561 34.10 -7.92 -29.30
CA LYS A 561 33.70 -8.92 -30.30
C LYS A 561 32.39 -9.60 -29.89
N TRP A 562 31.40 -9.56 -30.77
CA TRP A 562 30.09 -10.18 -30.54
C TRP A 562 30.08 -11.61 -31.07
N SER A 563 30.32 -12.58 -30.18
CA SER A 563 30.20 -14.01 -30.52
C SER A 563 28.73 -14.42 -30.69
N THR A 564 28.47 -15.39 -31.57
CA THR A 564 27.14 -16.00 -31.77
C THR A 564 26.58 -16.62 -30.49
N GLN A 565 27.46 -17.13 -29.62
CA GLN A 565 27.10 -17.67 -28.30
C GLN A 565 26.62 -16.58 -27.34
N CYS A 566 27.24 -15.39 -27.39
CA CYS A 566 26.83 -14.23 -26.59
C CYS A 566 25.43 -13.74 -27.02
N LEU A 567 25.18 -13.60 -28.32
CA LEU A 567 23.88 -13.21 -28.86
C LEU A 567 22.79 -14.24 -28.55
N ALA A 568 23.11 -15.55 -28.61
CA ALA A 568 22.21 -16.61 -28.23
C ALA A 568 21.87 -16.59 -26.72
N GLY A 569 22.87 -16.34 -25.86
CA GLY A 569 22.67 -16.20 -24.42
C GLY A 569 21.80 -14.99 -24.06
N ILE A 570 22.05 -13.82 -24.67
CA ILE A 570 21.23 -12.61 -24.50
C ILE A 570 19.81 -12.85 -25.01
N GLY A 571 19.67 -13.44 -26.20
CA GLY A 571 18.36 -13.77 -26.78
C GLY A 571 17.54 -14.71 -25.89
N LEU A 572 18.17 -15.72 -25.30
CA LEU A 572 17.53 -16.65 -24.39
C LEU A 572 17.16 -16.00 -23.04
N LEU A 573 18.01 -15.12 -22.49
CA LEU A 573 17.67 -14.34 -21.29
C LEU A 573 16.49 -13.39 -21.53
N VAL A 574 16.48 -12.70 -22.67
CA VAL A 574 15.34 -11.85 -23.08
C VAL A 574 14.09 -12.71 -23.24
N LEU A 575 14.16 -13.85 -23.93
CA LEU A 575 13.02 -14.76 -24.07
C LEU A 575 12.48 -15.21 -22.71
N LEU A 576 13.35 -15.63 -21.78
CA LEU A 576 12.97 -16.04 -20.44
C LEU A 576 12.42 -14.90 -19.58
N ALA A 577 12.92 -13.67 -19.76
CA ALA A 577 12.40 -12.48 -19.09
C ALA A 577 11.01 -12.05 -19.61
N PHE A 578 10.72 -12.32 -20.89
CA PHE A 578 9.43 -12.04 -21.53
C PHE A 578 8.43 -13.20 -21.40
N LEU A 579 8.88 -14.42 -21.12
CA LEU A 579 8.06 -15.61 -20.89
C LEU A 579 6.93 -15.40 -19.86
N PRO A 580 7.13 -14.71 -18.71
CA PRO A 580 6.05 -14.43 -17.77
C PRO A 580 4.93 -13.58 -18.38
N MET A 581 5.25 -12.63 -19.26
CA MET A 581 4.25 -11.77 -19.91
C MET A 581 3.38 -12.56 -20.89
N VAL A 582 3.96 -13.54 -21.59
CA VAL A 582 3.25 -14.42 -22.52
C VAL A 582 2.44 -15.49 -21.75
N VAL A 583 3.05 -16.11 -20.73
CA VAL A 583 2.41 -17.13 -19.89
C VAL A 583 1.26 -16.53 -19.08
N LYS A 584 1.34 -15.26 -18.67
CA LYS A 584 0.23 -14.52 -18.04
C LYS A 584 -1.03 -14.49 -18.92
N LYS A 585 -0.93 -14.71 -20.24
CA LYS A 585 -2.07 -14.84 -21.16
C LYS A 585 -2.76 -16.22 -21.09
N TYR A 586 -2.09 -17.28 -20.63
CA TYR A 586 -2.58 -18.67 -20.63
C TYR A 586 -2.70 -19.34 -19.25
N VAL A 587 -2.20 -18.70 -18.20
CA VAL A 587 -2.41 -19.18 -16.82
C VAL A 587 -3.91 -19.04 -16.45
N PRO A 588 -4.54 -20.06 -15.83
CA PRO A 588 -5.95 -20.04 -15.42
C PRO A 588 -6.31 -18.79 -14.62
N GLN A 589 -7.53 -18.28 -14.81
CA GLN A 589 -8.03 -17.00 -14.29
C GLN A 589 -7.87 -16.79 -12.77
N GLY A 590 -7.63 -17.84 -11.98
CA GLY A 590 -7.30 -17.76 -10.55
C GLY A 590 -5.97 -17.06 -10.21
N LEU A 591 -5.06 -16.86 -11.17
CA LEU A 591 -3.82 -16.09 -11.01
C LEU A 591 -3.82 -14.74 -11.77
N LYS A 592 -4.79 -14.50 -12.66
CA LYS A 592 -4.89 -13.26 -13.45
C LYS A 592 -5.46 -12.07 -12.65
N ASN A 593 -6.29 -12.32 -11.63
CA ASN A 593 -6.92 -11.25 -10.85
C ASN A 593 -6.05 -10.64 -9.74
N LYS A 594 -4.72 -10.74 -9.81
CA LYS A 594 -3.82 -10.11 -8.82
C LYS A 594 -2.49 -9.63 -9.40
N GLU A 595 -2.50 -8.71 -10.36
CA GLU A 595 -1.37 -7.81 -10.61
C GLU A 595 -1.85 -6.46 -11.19
N LEU A 596 -2.31 -5.54 -10.34
CA LEU A 596 -1.67 -4.25 -9.97
C LEU A 596 -2.65 -3.31 -9.24
#